data_AF-C0LHZ2-F1
#
_entry.id   AF-C0LHZ2-F1
#
_cell.length_a   1.000
_cell.length_b   1.000
_cell.length_c   1.000
_cell.angle_alpha   90.00
_cell.angle_beta   90.00
_cell.angle_gamma   90.00
#
_symmetry.space_group_name_H-M   'P 1'
#
loop_
_entity.id
_entity.type
_entity.pdbx_description
1 polymer ?
#
loop_
_entity_poly.entity_id
_entity_poly.type
_entity_poly.pdbx_seq_one_letter_code
_entity_poly.pdbx_strand_id
1 'polypeptide(L)'
;HLRYLGIRSTFIEELPKDLGKLQKLQTLDTKWSMVQKLPSSLSKLKSLRHLILLKRHAADYYRPYPGTPVGQLPAGLQNLTSLQTLNYVRADEMISKSLAKLEQMKSLELFDVDASFAAVLSSSILKMSHLQRLGLTN
;
A
#
# COMPACT_ATOMS: atom_id res chain seq x y z
N HIS A 1 21.76 5.41 -5.24
CA HIS A 1 20.52 5.58 -6.02
C HIS A 1 19.58 4.39 -5.84
N LEU A 2 18.95 4.27 -4.68
CA LEU A 2 18.13 3.10 -4.35
C LEU A 2 16.81 3.12 -5.14
N ARG A 3 16.43 1.98 -5.74
CA ARG A 3 15.17 1.77 -6.47
C ARG A 3 14.26 0.74 -5.82
N TYR A 4 14.82 -0.12 -4.99
CA TYR A 4 14.09 -1.20 -4.32
C TYR A 4 14.48 -1.20 -2.84
N LEU A 5 13.49 -1.19 -1.97
CA LEU A 5 13.64 -1.39 -0.53
C LEU A 5 12.70 -2.51 -0.13
N GLY A 6 13.27 -3.70 0.11
CA GLY A 6 12.54 -4.85 0.61
C GLY A 6 12.98 -5.16 2.03
N ILE A 7 12.01 -5.20 2.93
CA ILE A 7 12.18 -5.63 4.33
C ILE A 7 11.23 -6.78 4.67
N ARG A 8 10.90 -7.57 3.64
CA ARG A 8 9.99 -8.70 3.73
C ARG A 8 10.46 -9.70 4.78
N SER A 9 9.52 -10.27 5.54
CA SER A 9 9.81 -11.29 6.56
C SER A 9 10.84 -10.86 7.62
N THR A 10 10.90 -9.56 7.93
CA THR A 10 11.75 -9.03 9.01
C THR A 10 10.92 -8.69 10.24
N PHE A 11 11.59 -8.46 11.37
CA PHE A 11 10.97 -7.92 12.58
C PHE A 11 11.03 -6.40 12.65
N ILE A 12 11.25 -5.72 11.53
CA ILE A 12 11.28 -4.26 11.49
C ILE A 12 9.86 -3.72 11.72
N GLU A 13 9.72 -2.89 12.74
CA GLU A 13 8.44 -2.31 13.17
C GLU A 13 8.19 -0.90 12.61
N GLU A 14 9.26 -0.19 12.28
CA GLU A 14 9.21 1.19 11.82
C GLU A 14 10.12 1.43 10.62
N LEU A 15 9.63 2.28 9.70
CA LEU A 15 10.43 2.83 8.62
C LEU A 15 10.97 4.20 9.03
N PRO A 16 12.15 4.61 8.55
CA PRO A 16 12.74 5.89 8.89
C PRO A 16 11.83 7.05 8.46
N LYS A 17 11.69 8.08 9.31
CA LYS A 17 10.90 9.30 9.03
C LYS A 17 11.31 9.99 7.73
N ASP A 18 12.58 9.85 7.36
CA ASP A 18 13.20 10.41 6.15
C ASP A 18 13.10 9.52 4.90
N LEU A 19 12.28 8.46 4.90
CA LEU A 19 12.09 7.56 3.74
C LEU A 19 11.85 8.34 2.44
N GLY A 20 11.11 9.45 2.50
CA GLY A 20 10.87 10.35 1.38
C GLY A 20 12.12 10.93 0.71
N LYS A 21 13.32 10.86 1.30
CA LYS A 21 14.58 11.26 0.63
C LYS A 21 14.97 10.31 -0.50
N LEU A 22 14.41 9.09 -0.54
CA LEU A 22 14.66 8.08 -1.57
C LEU A 22 13.88 8.37 -2.87
N GLN A 23 14.10 9.53 -3.49
CA GLN A 23 13.33 10.03 -4.64
C GLN A 23 13.32 9.09 -5.88
N LYS A 24 14.28 8.17 -5.97
CA LYS A 24 14.37 7.16 -7.04
C LYS A 24 13.75 5.81 -6.65
N LEU A 25 13.18 5.66 -5.46
CA LEU A 25 12.56 4.41 -5.00
C LEU A 25 11.35 4.09 -5.86
N GLN A 26 11.29 2.86 -6.36
CA GLN A 26 10.24 2.33 -7.21
C GLN A 26 9.44 1.23 -6.50
N THR A 27 10.08 0.48 -5.60
CA THR A 27 9.42 -0.58 -4.83
C THR A 27 9.69 -0.45 -3.35
N LEU A 28 8.62 -0.47 -2.56
CA LEU A 28 8.64 -0.70 -1.13
C LEU A 28 7.87 -2.00 -0.83
N ASP A 29 8.59 -3.02 -0.39
CA ASP A 29 8.02 -4.33 -0.02
C ASP A 29 8.22 -4.59 1.48
N THR A 30 7.12 -4.48 2.24
CA THR A 30 7.10 -4.74 3.67
C THR A 30 6.31 -6.01 4.01
N LYS A 31 6.06 -6.89 3.03
CA LYS A 31 5.24 -8.09 3.22
C LYS A 31 5.80 -8.98 4.33
N TRP A 32 4.93 -9.44 5.23
CA TRP A 32 5.30 -10.24 6.41
C TRP A 32 6.35 -9.56 7.31
N SER A 33 6.43 -8.23 7.30
CA SER A 33 7.19 -7.48 8.31
C SER A 33 6.31 -7.13 9.51
N MET A 34 6.87 -6.42 10.49
CA MET A 34 6.15 -5.90 11.66
C MET A 34 5.77 -4.43 11.52
N VAL A 35 5.91 -3.83 10.33
CA VAL A 35 5.66 -2.40 10.12
C VAL A 35 4.23 -2.04 10.52
N GLN A 36 4.09 -1.18 11.53
CA GLN A 36 2.78 -0.78 12.04
C GLN A 36 2.17 0.38 11.24
N LYS A 37 3.01 1.34 10.87
CA LYS A 37 2.63 2.59 10.19
C LYS A 37 3.68 3.01 9.18
N LEU A 38 3.24 3.70 8.14
CA LEU A 38 4.14 4.30 7.15
C LEU A 38 4.45 5.76 7.51
N PRO A 39 5.67 6.25 7.26
CA PRO A 39 6.02 7.64 7.53
C PRO A 39 5.29 8.57 6.57
N SER A 40 4.93 9.77 7.05
CA SER A 40 4.26 10.80 6.22
C SER A 40 5.07 11.20 4.97
N SER A 41 6.39 11.04 5.03
CA SER A 41 7.30 11.30 3.91
C SER A 41 7.16 10.32 2.73
N LEU A 42 6.42 9.21 2.88
CA LEU A 42 6.11 8.29 1.78
C LEU A 42 5.46 9.00 0.58
N SER A 43 4.59 10.00 0.84
CA SER A 43 3.91 10.81 -0.19
C SER A 43 4.87 11.60 -1.11
N LYS A 44 6.14 11.72 -0.72
CA LYS A 44 7.21 12.37 -1.49
C LYS A 44 7.86 11.44 -2.51
N LEU A 45 7.57 10.14 -2.50
CA LEU A 45 8.18 9.15 -3.38
C LEU A 45 7.50 9.10 -4.76
N LYS A 46 7.66 10.16 -5.56
CA LYS A 46 6.97 10.30 -6.86
C LYS A 46 7.29 9.18 -7.87
N SER A 47 8.46 8.55 -7.73
CA SER A 47 8.89 7.42 -8.57
C SER A 47 8.33 6.07 -8.12
N LEU A 48 7.60 6.00 -7.00
CA LEU A 48 7.11 4.75 -6.44
C LEU A 48 6.08 4.10 -7.37
N ARG A 49 6.28 2.82 -7.66
CA ARG A 49 5.45 2.00 -8.55
C ARG A 49 4.79 0.85 -7.80
N HIS A 50 5.46 0.31 -6.78
CA HIS A 50 4.98 -0.87 -6.07
C HIS A 50 5.04 -0.65 -4.56
N LEU A 51 3.87 -0.77 -3.92
CA LEU A 51 3.69 -0.65 -2.48
C LEU A 51 2.95 -1.89 -1.95
N ILE A 52 3.67 -2.71 -1.19
CA ILE A 52 3.19 -4.02 -0.71
C ILE A 52 3.24 -4.04 0.82
N LEU A 53 2.09 -4.12 1.47
CA LEU A 53 1.90 -3.72 2.88
C LEU A 53 1.25 -4.79 3.77
N LEU A 54 1.73 -6.03 3.71
CA LEU A 54 1.23 -7.09 4.59
C LEU A 54 2.05 -7.14 5.88
N LYS A 55 1.39 -6.97 7.02
CA LYS A 55 1.95 -7.02 8.36
C LYS A 55 1.69 -8.38 9.00
N ARG A 56 2.65 -8.90 9.77
CA ARG A 56 2.44 -10.06 10.63
C ARG A 56 2.10 -9.64 12.07
N HIS A 57 1.48 -10.53 12.84
CA HIS A 57 1.07 -10.22 14.22
C HIS A 57 2.10 -10.60 15.28
N ALA A 58 2.91 -11.63 15.03
CA ALA A 58 3.84 -12.18 15.99
C ALA A 58 5.16 -12.59 15.33
N ALA A 59 6.24 -12.54 16.12
CA ALA A 59 7.57 -12.96 15.67
C ALA A 59 7.67 -14.48 15.51
N ASP A 60 6.70 -15.20 16.09
CA ASP A 60 6.57 -16.64 15.98
C ASP A 60 6.30 -17.06 14.52
N TYR A 61 7.21 -17.84 13.95
CA TYR A 61 7.06 -18.43 12.62
C TYR A 61 6.26 -19.74 12.62
N TYR A 62 6.09 -20.36 13.79
CA TYR A 62 5.46 -21.67 13.92
C TYR A 62 3.95 -21.59 14.07
N ARG A 63 3.42 -20.42 14.45
CA ARG A 63 1.98 -20.18 14.47
C ARG A 63 1.53 -19.50 13.17
N PRO A 64 0.65 -20.13 12.38
CA PRO A 64 0.09 -19.51 11.20
C PRO A 64 -0.90 -18.42 11.64
N TYR A 65 -0.42 -17.20 11.81
CA TYR A 65 -1.28 -16.03 11.94
C TYR A 65 -1.53 -15.47 10.54
N PRO A 66 -2.80 -15.24 10.13
CA PRO A 66 -3.07 -14.52 8.90
C PRO A 66 -2.42 -13.14 8.99
N GLY A 67 -1.76 -12.71 7.90
CA GLY A 67 -1.24 -11.35 7.84
C GLY A 67 -2.38 -10.36 7.76
N THR A 68 -2.18 -9.15 8.28
CA THR A 68 -3.13 -8.05 8.15
C THR A 68 -2.53 -6.88 7.39
N PRO A 69 -3.34 -6.02 6.79
CA PRO A 69 -2.86 -4.75 6.26
C PRO A 69 -2.08 -3.95 7.29
N VAL A 70 -1.00 -3.29 6.86
CA VAL A 70 -0.38 -2.18 7.61
C VAL A 70 -1.46 -1.16 7.98
N GLY A 71 -1.26 -0.39 9.04
CA GLY A 71 -2.22 0.63 9.50
C GLY A 71 -2.51 1.72 8.45
N GLN A 72 -3.17 2.79 8.89
CA GLN A 72 -3.58 3.89 8.01
C GLN A 72 -2.42 4.40 7.13
N LEU A 73 -2.73 4.61 5.85
CA LEU A 73 -1.78 5.22 4.93
C LEU A 73 -1.61 6.72 5.22
N PRO A 74 -0.44 7.28 4.94
CA PRO A 74 -0.20 8.69 5.17
C PRO A 74 -0.99 9.55 4.18
N ALA A 75 -1.33 10.77 4.60
CA ALA A 75 -1.92 11.76 3.71
C ALA A 75 -1.07 12.00 2.46
N GLY A 76 -1.73 12.27 1.35
CA GLY A 76 -1.05 12.51 0.08
C GLY A 76 -0.78 11.24 -0.73
N LEU A 77 -1.45 10.12 -0.47
CA LEU A 77 -1.34 8.92 -1.32
C LEU A 77 -1.70 9.21 -2.78
N GLN A 78 -2.68 10.08 -3.04
CA GLN A 78 -3.09 10.54 -4.37
C GLN A 78 -1.96 11.17 -5.18
N ASN A 79 -0.85 11.54 -4.52
CA ASN A 79 0.33 12.12 -5.15
C ASN A 79 1.27 11.09 -5.77
N LEU A 80 1.09 9.80 -5.48
CA LEU A 80 1.88 8.69 -6.00
C LEU A 80 1.32 8.23 -7.35
N THR A 81 1.21 9.13 -8.32
CA THR A 81 0.53 8.87 -9.60
C THR A 81 1.24 7.84 -10.49
N SER A 82 2.49 7.49 -10.17
CA SER A 82 3.23 6.40 -10.83
C SER A 82 2.91 5.01 -10.28
N LEU A 83 2.05 4.90 -9.26
CA LEU A 83 1.77 3.65 -8.56
C LEU A 83 1.01 2.68 -9.48
N GLN A 84 1.53 1.45 -9.56
CA GLN A 84 1.02 0.36 -10.39
C GLN A 84 0.56 -0.82 -9.54
N THR A 85 1.09 -0.95 -8.32
CA THR A 85 0.72 -2.02 -7.38
C THR A 85 0.49 -1.41 -6.01
N LEU A 86 -0.71 -1.61 -5.49
CA LEU A 86 -1.10 -1.27 -4.12
C LEU A 86 -1.81 -2.47 -3.51
N ASN A 87 -1.11 -3.20 -2.65
CA ASN A 87 -1.64 -4.42 -2.07
C ASN A 87 -1.65 -4.38 -0.54
N TYR A 88 -2.64 -5.08 0.03
CA TYR A 88 -2.82 -5.25 1.47
C TYR A 88 -3.10 -3.93 2.20
N VAL A 89 -4.12 -3.20 1.73
CA VAL A 89 -4.55 -1.93 2.33
C VAL A 89 -6.03 -1.99 2.70
N ARG A 90 -6.42 -1.36 3.82
CA ARG A 90 -7.82 -1.29 4.22
C ARG A 90 -8.57 -0.25 3.41
N ALA A 91 -9.80 -0.55 3.04
CA ALA A 91 -10.73 0.43 2.53
C ALA A 91 -11.09 1.43 3.64
N ASP A 92 -10.70 2.68 3.45
CA ASP A 92 -11.01 3.78 4.37
C ASP A 92 -11.25 5.09 3.60
N GLU A 93 -11.53 6.17 4.33
CA GLU A 93 -11.75 7.50 3.75
C GLU A 93 -10.51 8.03 2.99
N MET A 94 -9.30 7.69 3.44
CA MET A 94 -8.05 8.11 2.79
C MET A 94 -7.89 7.44 1.42
N ILE A 95 -8.10 6.12 1.36
CA ILE A 95 -8.10 5.38 0.09
C ILE A 95 -9.20 5.91 -0.83
N SER A 96 -10.41 6.12 -0.31
CA SER A 96 -11.56 6.63 -1.07
C SER A 96 -11.21 7.92 -1.83
N LYS A 97 -10.55 8.87 -1.15
CA LYS A 97 -10.13 10.14 -1.75
C LYS A 97 -8.97 10.00 -2.74
N SER A 98 -8.20 8.92 -2.65
CA SER A 98 -6.95 8.76 -3.38
C SER A 98 -7.05 7.94 -4.65
N LEU A 99 -7.87 6.88 -4.66
CA LEU A 99 -7.90 5.90 -5.76
C LEU A 99 -8.16 6.52 -7.13
N ALA A 100 -9.06 7.50 -7.20
CA ALA A 100 -9.44 8.16 -8.45
C ALA A 100 -8.29 8.92 -9.14
N LYS A 101 -7.14 9.11 -8.48
CA LYS A 101 -5.92 9.73 -9.04
C LYS A 101 -4.84 8.71 -9.42
N LEU A 102 -5.02 7.44 -9.06
CA LEU A 102 -4.03 6.37 -9.28
C LEU A 102 -4.31 5.63 -10.60
N GLU A 103 -4.32 6.36 -11.71
CA GLU A 103 -4.73 5.85 -13.03
C GLU A 103 -3.78 4.79 -13.61
N GLN A 104 -2.53 4.76 -13.14
CA GLN A 104 -1.50 3.80 -13.57
C GLN A 104 -1.60 2.44 -12.86
N MET A 105 -2.64 2.24 -12.03
CA MET A 105 -2.84 1.02 -11.27
C MET A 105 -3.00 -0.20 -12.18
N LYS A 106 -2.31 -1.28 -11.83
CA LYS A 106 -2.38 -2.60 -12.49
C LYS A 106 -2.84 -3.69 -11.52
N SER A 107 -2.51 -3.56 -10.24
CA SER A 107 -2.87 -4.49 -9.18
C SER A 107 -3.31 -3.73 -7.94
N LEU A 108 -4.56 -3.92 -7.55
CA LEU A 108 -5.16 -3.34 -6.35
C LEU A 108 -5.71 -4.47 -5.47
N GLU A 109 -5.29 -4.52 -4.21
CA GLU A 109 -5.81 -5.46 -3.23
C GLU A 109 -6.25 -4.72 -1.97
N LEU A 110 -7.55 -4.79 -1.67
CA LEU A 110 -8.23 -4.07 -0.61
C LEU A 110 -8.82 -5.04 0.41
N PHE A 111 -8.77 -4.64 1.67
CA PHE A 111 -9.37 -5.32 2.81
C PHE A 111 -10.54 -4.49 3.36
N ASP A 112 -11.47 -5.14 4.05
CA ASP A 112 -12.56 -4.50 4.78
C ASP A 112 -13.46 -3.63 3.86
N VAL A 113 -13.74 -4.10 2.63
CA VAL A 113 -14.53 -3.37 1.64
C VAL A 113 -16.02 -3.54 1.94
N ASP A 114 -16.67 -2.45 2.38
CA ASP A 114 -18.10 -2.42 2.63
C ASP A 114 -18.91 -1.82 1.46
N ALA A 115 -20.25 -1.81 1.61
CA ALA A 115 -21.16 -1.28 0.61
C ALA A 115 -20.98 0.23 0.34
N SER A 116 -20.55 1.00 1.34
CA SER A 116 -20.32 2.44 1.19
C SER A 116 -19.08 2.72 0.32
N PHE A 117 -18.05 1.89 0.49
CA PHE A 117 -16.82 1.98 -0.27
C PHE A 117 -17.00 1.45 -1.70
N ALA A 118 -17.89 0.48 -1.93
CA ALA A 118 -18.10 -0.14 -3.23
C ALA A 118 -18.44 0.86 -4.35
N ALA A 119 -19.23 1.90 -4.06
CA ALA A 119 -19.56 2.95 -5.03
C ALA A 119 -18.33 3.79 -5.42
N VAL A 120 -17.51 4.17 -4.44
CA VAL A 120 -16.25 4.91 -4.67
C VAL A 120 -15.25 4.06 -5.43
N LEU A 121 -15.13 2.78 -5.07
CA LEU A 121 -14.27 1.83 -5.75
C LEU A 121 -14.68 1.66 -7.21
N SER A 122 -15.97 1.49 -7.48
CA SER A 122 -16.52 1.32 -8.83
C SER A 122 -16.17 2.50 -9.73
N SER A 123 -16.39 3.73 -9.26
CA SER A 123 -16.05 4.93 -10.02
C SER A 123 -14.54 5.15 -10.19
N SER A 124 -13.72 4.69 -9.23
CA SER A 124 -12.27 4.81 -9.29
C SER A 124 -11.64 3.81 -10.26
N ILE A 125 -12.12 2.56 -10.28
CA ILE A 125 -11.60 1.50 -11.16
C ILE A 125 -11.81 1.86 -12.64
N LEU A 126 -12.90 2.56 -12.99
CA LEU A 126 -13.13 3.03 -14.37
C LEU A 126 -12.02 3.96 -14.88
N LYS A 127 -11.26 4.61 -13.98
CA LYS A 127 -10.11 5.45 -14.34
C LYS A 127 -8.79 4.66 -14.44
N MET A 128 -8.76 3.42 -13.96
CA MET A 128 -7.58 2.55 -13.95
C MET A 128 -7.58 1.69 -15.21
N SER A 129 -7.33 2.30 -16.37
CA SER A 129 -7.40 1.64 -17.69
C SER A 129 -6.42 0.47 -17.88
N HIS A 130 -5.43 0.34 -16.99
CA HIS A 130 -4.44 -0.73 -17.00
C HIS A 130 -4.66 -1.76 -15.88
N LEU A 131 -5.78 -1.73 -15.16
CA LEU A 131 -6.05 -2.65 -14.06
C LEU A 131 -6.17 -4.08 -14.58
N GLN A 132 -5.33 -4.97 -14.06
CA GLN A 132 -5.26 -6.38 -14.42
C GLN A 132 -5.66 -7.29 -13.26
N ARG A 133 -5.50 -6.83 -12.03
CA ARG A 133 -5.78 -7.60 -10.81
C ARG A 133 -6.52 -6.73 -9.82
N LEU A 134 -7.69 -7.21 -9.39
CA LEU A 134 -8.47 -6.65 -8.30
C LEU A 134 -8.72 -7.76 -7.28
N GLY A 135 -8.20 -7.59 -6.07
CA GLY A 135 -8.48 -8.45 -4.92
C GLY A 135 -9.30 -7.70 -3.89
N LEU A 136 -10.44 -8.25 -3.49
CA LEU A 136 -11.26 -7.74 -2.41
C LEU A 136 -11.33 -8.83 -1.35
N THR A 137 -10.87 -8.52 -0.14
CA THR A 137 -10.85 -9.45 1.00
C THR A 137 -11.70 -8.87 2.12
N ASN A 138 -12.55 -9.70 2.72
CA ASN A 138 -13.40 -9.36 3.86
C ASN A 138 -12.79 -9.88 5.16
#